data_AF-A0A1Q3B578-F1
#
_entry.id   AF-A0A1Q3B578-F1
#
_cell.length_a   1.000
_cell.length_b   1.000
_cell.length_c   1.000
_cell.angle_alpha   90.00
_cell.angle_beta   90.00
_cell.angle_gamma   90.00
#
_symmetry.space_group_name_H-M   'P 1'
#
loop_
_entity.id
_entity.type
_entity.pdbx_description
1 polymer ?
#
loop_
_entity_poly.entity_id
_entity_poly.type
_entity_poly.pdbx_seq_one_letter_code
_entity_poly.pdbx_strand_id
1 'polypeptide(L)'
;VYGMCDRKARLSLWDDLNHCADRFRNNPWAVLGDFNVTRYDGEHSASGRVTKAMHEFNSAITKAELEDLRGVGFHYTWSNMRRDAYAMYYPPGISDHSPISIQMRDRQPYRGRPFKFLNFWTEDCRFLEIVKQVWDMPFSGSPLVVIHKKLKSLKGLLRGLGTRPDSKVKDLRSCLHSVHHALKSGVTDPSVVAKEKELRTEVGQAVRMEEAFYKQKSRIQWLKEGDTNT
;
A
#
# COMPACT_ATOMS: atom_id res chain seq x y z
N VAL A 1 16.70 11.72 -15.40
CA VAL A 1 17.51 12.72 -16.12
C VAL A 1 17.73 13.91 -15.20
N TYR A 2 18.92 14.50 -15.23
CA TYR A 2 19.22 15.73 -14.49
C TYR A 2 19.88 16.73 -15.44
N GLY A 3 19.21 17.84 -15.73
CA GLY A 3 19.72 18.92 -16.56
C GLY A 3 20.58 19.85 -15.71
N MET A 4 21.85 20.01 -16.08
CA MET A 4 22.73 20.95 -15.40
C MET A 4 22.26 22.39 -15.60
N CYS A 5 22.52 23.26 -14.62
CA CYS A 5 22.22 24.69 -14.74
C CYS A 5 23.07 25.39 -15.82
N ASP A 6 24.24 24.83 -16.15
CA ASP A 6 25.10 25.32 -17.24
C ASP A 6 24.49 25.04 -18.62
N ARG A 7 24.49 26.06 -19.49
CA ARG A 7 23.88 25.95 -20.82
C ARG A 7 24.61 24.94 -21.72
N LYS A 8 25.94 24.90 -21.71
CA LYS A 8 26.69 24.01 -22.61
C LYS A 8 26.48 22.55 -22.23
N ALA A 9 26.53 22.24 -20.94
CA ALA A 9 26.22 20.92 -20.42
C ALA A 9 24.78 20.48 -20.74
N ARG A 10 23.82 21.41 -20.65
CA ARG A 10 22.41 21.13 -20.96
C ARG A 10 22.14 20.92 -22.46
N LEU A 11 22.86 21.58 -23.36
CA LEU A 11 22.77 21.31 -24.79
C LEU A 11 23.22 19.87 -25.12
N SER A 12 24.29 19.39 -24.48
CA SER A 12 24.72 17.99 -24.63
C SER A 12 23.62 17.01 -24.23
N LEU A 13 22.87 17.32 -23.16
CA LEU A 13 21.73 16.51 -22.74
C LEU A 13 20.61 16.48 -23.78
N TRP A 14 20.38 17.57 -24.52
CA TRP A 14 19.41 17.57 -25.63
C TRP A 14 19.86 16.71 -26.80
N ASP A 15 21.16 16.68 -27.10
CA ASP A 15 21.71 15.78 -28.10
C ASP A 15 21.55 14.32 -27.68
N ASP A 16 21.81 14.01 -26.41
CA ASP A 16 21.59 12.67 -25.83
C ASP A 16 20.12 12.26 -25.89
N LEU A 17 19.20 13.20 -25.60
CA LEU A 17 17.75 12.97 -25.67
C LEU A 17 17.32 12.60 -27.10
N ASN A 18 17.81 13.34 -28.09
CA ASN A 18 17.53 13.06 -29.50
C ASN A 18 18.13 11.72 -29.94
N HIS A 19 19.35 11.41 -29.50
CA HIS A 19 19.97 10.12 -29.77
C HIS A 19 19.15 8.95 -29.18
N CYS A 20 18.63 9.11 -27.96
CA CYS A 20 17.71 8.14 -27.37
C CYS A 20 16.41 8.02 -28.17
N ALA A 21 15.83 9.13 -28.63
CA ALA A 21 14.63 9.12 -29.46
C ALA A 21 14.83 8.29 -30.75
N ASP A 22 15.97 8.49 -31.43
CA ASP A 22 16.32 7.72 -32.63
C ASP A 22 16.51 6.23 -32.31
N ARG A 23 17.18 5.92 -31.19
CA ARG A 23 17.43 4.55 -30.76
C ARG A 23 16.15 3.80 -30.39
N PHE A 24 15.18 4.49 -29.78
CA PHE A 24 13.94 3.88 -29.30
C PHE A 24 12.74 4.15 -30.21
N ARG A 25 12.94 4.65 -31.43
CA ARG A 25 11.87 5.06 -32.37
C ARG A 25 10.74 4.04 -32.56
N ASN A 26 11.04 2.74 -32.46
CA ASN A 26 10.07 1.66 -32.63
C ASN A 26 9.42 1.16 -31.33
N ASN A 27 9.75 1.74 -30.18
CA ASN A 27 9.24 1.34 -28.86
C ASN A 27 8.71 2.54 -28.09
N PRO A 28 7.65 2.36 -27.27
CA PRO A 28 7.25 3.40 -26.33
C PRO A 28 8.39 3.65 -25.34
N TRP A 29 8.73 4.92 -25.12
CA TRP A 29 9.73 5.34 -24.16
C TRP A 29 9.25 6.58 -23.41
N ALA A 30 9.78 6.77 -22.19
CA ALA A 30 9.45 7.90 -21.34
C ALA A 30 10.75 8.47 -20.77
N VAL A 31 10.79 9.79 -20.63
CA VAL A 31 11.88 10.50 -19.97
C VAL A 31 11.35 11.17 -18.71
N LEU A 32 12.00 10.92 -17.57
CA LEU A 32 11.69 11.56 -16.30
C LEU A 32 12.93 12.20 -15.73
N GLY A 33 12.79 13.39 -15.16
CA GLY A 33 13.93 14.08 -14.59
C GLY A 33 13.62 15.50 -14.14
N ASP A 34 14.63 16.11 -13.54
CA ASP A 34 14.69 17.55 -13.35
C ASP A 34 15.53 18.14 -14.48
N PHE A 35 14.92 18.96 -15.32
CA PHE A 35 15.59 19.54 -16.49
C PHE A 35 16.19 20.93 -16.20
N ASN A 36 15.92 21.53 -15.03
CA ASN A 36 16.30 22.90 -14.67
C ASN A 36 15.91 23.95 -15.73
N VAL A 37 14.88 23.68 -16.53
CA VAL A 37 14.31 24.57 -17.56
C VAL A 37 12.82 24.26 -17.67
N THR A 38 11.98 25.28 -17.69
CA THR A 38 10.55 25.16 -17.94
C THR A 38 10.25 25.20 -19.44
N ARG A 39 9.09 24.68 -19.86
CA ARG A 39 8.68 24.72 -21.28
C ARG A 39 7.99 26.02 -21.63
N TYR A 40 7.22 26.55 -20.69
CA TYR A 40 6.43 27.76 -20.88
C TYR A 40 6.74 28.79 -19.78
N ASP A 41 6.44 30.04 -20.07
CA ASP A 41 6.63 31.17 -19.16
C ASP A 41 5.69 31.10 -17.94
N GLY A 42 4.48 30.56 -18.12
CA GLY A 42 3.52 30.36 -17.03
C GLY A 42 3.87 29.30 -16.00
N GLU A 43 4.94 28.52 -16.22
CA GLU A 43 5.41 27.47 -15.30
C GLU A 43 6.41 28.00 -14.26
N HIS A 44 6.87 29.24 -14.40
CA HIS A 44 7.82 29.86 -13.50
C HIS A 44 7.18 31.02 -12.72
N SER A 45 7.19 30.94 -11.39
CA SER A 45 6.52 31.91 -10.51
C SER A 45 7.05 33.35 -10.61
N ALA A 46 8.28 33.54 -11.09
CA ALA A 46 8.96 34.83 -11.08
C ALA A 46 9.23 35.48 -12.46
N SER A 47 8.81 34.88 -13.58
CA SER A 47 9.09 35.48 -14.91
C SER A 47 8.14 35.00 -16.01
N GLY A 48 7.33 35.92 -16.55
CA GLY A 48 6.47 35.68 -17.73
C GLY A 48 7.18 35.95 -19.06
N ARG A 49 8.50 35.77 -19.14
CA ARG A 49 9.28 36.01 -20.37
C ARG A 49 9.80 34.70 -20.95
N VAL A 50 9.58 34.51 -22.24
CA VAL A 50 10.15 33.38 -22.98
C VAL A 50 11.66 33.55 -23.10
N THR A 51 12.41 32.53 -22.69
CA THR A 51 13.88 32.53 -22.70
C THR A 51 14.43 31.67 -23.83
N LYS A 52 15.69 31.93 -24.23
CA LYS A 52 16.39 31.10 -25.21
C LYS A 52 16.47 29.63 -24.77
N ALA A 53 16.64 29.37 -23.47
CA ALA A 53 16.67 28.02 -22.91
C ALA A 53 15.34 27.28 -23.10
N MET A 54 14.20 27.97 -22.94
CA MET A 54 12.86 27.40 -23.21
C MET A 54 12.71 27.03 -24.69
N HIS A 55 13.19 27.87 -25.61
CA HIS A 55 13.16 27.55 -27.05
C HIS A 55 14.03 26.34 -27.39
N GLU A 56 15.25 26.28 -26.86
CA GLU A 56 16.16 25.15 -27.06
C GLU A 56 15.56 23.85 -26.52
N PHE A 57 14.96 23.91 -25.32
CA PHE A 57 14.31 22.75 -24.72
C PHE A 57 13.09 22.28 -25.52
N ASN A 58 12.18 23.18 -25.90
CA ASN A 58 11.03 22.83 -26.72
C ASN A 58 11.45 22.27 -28.09
N SER A 59 12.50 22.80 -28.70
CA SER A 59 13.04 22.24 -29.95
C SER A 59 13.54 20.80 -29.76
N ALA A 60 14.18 20.48 -28.63
CA ALA A 60 14.62 19.13 -28.32
C ALA A 60 13.43 18.18 -28.09
N ILE A 61 12.41 18.61 -27.37
CA ILE A 61 11.17 17.85 -27.14
C ILE A 61 10.46 17.54 -28.45
N THR A 62 10.28 18.55 -29.32
CA THR A 62 9.65 18.36 -30.64
C THR A 62 10.46 17.43 -31.53
N LYS A 63 11.79 17.57 -31.57
CA LYS A 63 12.66 16.71 -32.38
C LYS A 63 12.68 15.26 -31.89
N ALA A 64 12.55 15.05 -30.57
CA ALA A 64 12.44 13.73 -29.96
C ALA A 64 11.03 13.13 -30.05
N GLU A 65 10.07 13.83 -30.67
CA GLU A 65 8.64 13.44 -30.76
C GLU A 65 8.02 13.15 -29.37
N LEU A 66 8.47 13.88 -28.35
CA LEU A 66 7.99 13.73 -26.98
C LEU A 66 6.78 14.64 -26.73
N GLU A 67 5.80 14.10 -26.03
CA GLU A 67 4.65 14.85 -25.50
C GLU A 67 4.75 14.96 -23.97
N ASP A 68 4.23 16.06 -23.41
CA ASP A 68 4.13 16.18 -21.96
C ASP A 68 3.03 15.27 -21.42
N LEU A 69 3.31 14.56 -20.34
CA LEU A 69 2.31 13.73 -19.70
C LEU A 69 1.35 14.61 -18.94
N ARG A 70 0.06 14.47 -19.25
CA ARG A 70 -1.00 15.20 -18.53
C ARG A 70 -0.90 14.91 -17.04
N GLY A 71 -0.68 15.98 -16.28
CA GLY A 71 -0.72 15.97 -14.83
C GLY A 71 -2.14 15.83 -14.29
N VAL A 72 -2.34 14.93 -13.32
CA VAL A 72 -3.55 14.87 -12.51
C VAL A 72 -3.15 15.13 -11.05
N GLY A 73 -3.68 16.22 -10.49
CA GLY A 73 -3.43 16.65 -9.11
C GLY A 73 -4.61 16.36 -8.16
N PHE A 74 -4.63 17.06 -7.02
CA PHE A 74 -5.65 16.99 -5.96
C PHE A 74 -7.02 17.61 -6.34
N HIS A 75 -7.60 17.20 -7.47
CA HIS A 75 -8.94 17.67 -7.84
C HIS A 75 -10.04 16.64 -7.55
N TYR A 76 -9.74 15.34 -7.43
CA TYR A 76 -10.75 14.33 -7.10
C TYR A 76 -10.17 13.16 -6.29
N THR A 77 -10.93 12.68 -5.30
CA THR A 77 -10.61 11.49 -4.48
C THR A 77 -10.95 10.16 -5.18
N TRP A 78 -11.50 10.22 -6.39
CA TRP A 78 -11.95 9.06 -7.15
C TRP A 78 -11.83 9.31 -8.66
N SER A 79 -11.26 8.34 -9.39
CA SER A 79 -11.12 8.39 -10.85
C SER A 79 -11.58 7.07 -11.47
N ASN A 80 -12.38 7.17 -12.52
CA ASN A 80 -13.15 6.07 -13.14
C ASN A 80 -12.30 5.15 -14.07
N MET A 81 -10.99 5.05 -13.81
CA MET A 81 -10.03 4.15 -14.48
C MET A 81 -10.17 4.09 -16.02
N ARG A 82 -10.27 5.25 -16.69
CA ARG A 82 -10.23 5.34 -18.17
C ARG A 82 -8.79 5.48 -18.69
N ARG A 83 -8.60 5.18 -19.98
CA ARG A 83 -7.41 4.58 -20.63
C ARG A 83 -6.24 5.53 -20.93
N ASP A 84 -5.76 6.34 -19.98
CA ASP A 84 -4.62 7.23 -20.23
C ASP A 84 -3.50 7.05 -19.19
N ALA A 85 -2.24 7.23 -19.61
CA ALA A 85 -1.10 7.40 -18.70
C ALA A 85 -1.10 8.84 -18.16
N TYR A 86 -0.88 9.00 -16.86
CA TYR A 86 -0.88 10.32 -16.22
C TYR A 86 0.18 10.41 -15.13
N ALA A 87 0.65 11.64 -14.89
CA ALA A 87 1.56 11.97 -13.80
C ALA A 87 0.76 12.46 -12.58
N MET A 88 1.06 11.96 -11.39
CA MET A 88 0.48 12.38 -10.12
C MET A 88 1.54 13.10 -9.28
N TYR A 89 1.23 14.32 -8.87
CA TYR A 89 2.09 15.17 -8.04
C TYR A 89 1.71 15.02 -6.57
N TYR A 90 2.70 14.92 -5.70
CA TYR A 90 2.52 14.85 -4.25
C TYR A 90 3.03 16.10 -3.55
N PRO A 91 2.57 16.38 -2.32
CA PRO A 91 3.10 17.49 -1.53
C PRO A 91 4.61 17.30 -1.31
N PRO A 92 5.41 18.37 -1.39
CA PRO A 92 6.87 18.31 -1.31
C PRO A 92 7.41 17.86 0.05
N GLY A 93 6.60 17.99 1.13
CA GLY A 93 7.03 17.60 2.47
C GLY A 93 8.21 18.47 2.95
N ILE A 94 9.35 17.84 3.25
CA ILE A 94 10.60 18.50 3.66
C ILE A 94 11.58 18.77 2.50
N SER A 95 11.23 18.31 1.29
CA SER A 95 12.03 18.50 0.08
C SER A 95 11.66 19.83 -0.58
N ASP A 96 12.60 20.46 -1.28
CA ASP A 96 12.34 21.58 -2.19
C ASP A 96 11.74 21.13 -3.53
N HIS A 97 11.78 19.82 -3.82
CA HIS A 97 11.12 19.18 -4.94
C HIS A 97 9.87 18.38 -4.53
N SER A 98 8.80 18.49 -5.31
CA SER A 98 7.60 17.66 -5.19
C SER A 98 7.79 16.28 -5.83
N PRO A 99 7.52 15.17 -5.13
CA PRO A 99 7.55 13.85 -5.74
C PRO A 99 6.51 13.69 -6.85
N ILE A 100 6.87 12.95 -7.90
CA ILE A 100 5.98 12.62 -9.03
C ILE A 100 5.91 11.10 -9.18
N SER A 101 4.70 10.55 -9.30
CA SER A 101 4.50 9.16 -9.75
C SER A 101 3.85 9.14 -11.14
N ILE A 102 4.35 8.28 -12.02
CA ILE A 102 3.71 8.02 -13.31
C ILE A 102 2.93 6.72 -13.21
N GLN A 103 1.61 6.80 -13.43
CA GLN A 103 0.81 5.58 -13.60
C GLN A 103 0.79 5.18 -15.07
N MET A 104 1.66 4.24 -15.42
CA MET A 104 1.57 3.47 -16.66
C MET A 104 0.73 2.23 -16.37
N ARG A 105 -0.49 2.15 -16.93
CA ARG A 105 -1.38 1.02 -16.64
C ARG A 105 -1.32 -0.03 -17.73
N ASP A 106 -0.52 -1.07 -17.48
CA ASP A 106 -0.88 -2.40 -17.97
C ASP A 106 -2.09 -2.91 -17.19
N ARG A 107 -3.05 -3.52 -17.87
CA ARG A 107 -4.09 -4.31 -17.21
C ARG A 107 -3.41 -5.51 -16.54
N GLN A 108 -2.92 -5.37 -15.31
CA GLN A 108 -2.73 -6.53 -14.46
C GLN A 108 -4.14 -7.01 -14.06
N PRO A 109 -4.59 -8.20 -14.50
CA PRO A 109 -5.83 -8.75 -14.00
C PRO A 109 -5.68 -8.86 -12.49
N TYR A 110 -6.63 -8.29 -11.75
CA TYR A 110 -6.64 -8.34 -10.30
C TYR A 110 -6.58 -9.80 -9.85
N ARG A 111 -5.41 -10.27 -9.37
CA ARG A 111 -5.20 -11.67 -8.95
C ARG A 111 -5.69 -11.95 -7.52
N GLY A 112 -6.46 -11.03 -6.94
CA GLY A 112 -6.85 -11.08 -5.54
C GLY A 112 -5.66 -10.85 -4.60
N ARG A 113 -5.94 -10.64 -3.31
CA ARG A 113 -4.89 -10.60 -2.29
C ARG A 113 -4.34 -12.02 -2.06
N PRO A 114 -3.02 -12.23 -2.09
CA PRO A 114 -2.43 -13.53 -1.79
C PRO A 114 -2.81 -13.95 -0.36
N PHE A 115 -2.93 -15.25 -0.15
CA PHE A 115 -3.20 -15.77 1.19
C PHE A 115 -1.99 -15.50 2.07
N LYS A 116 -2.25 -14.93 3.26
CA LYS A 116 -1.27 -14.78 4.32
C LYS A 116 -1.79 -15.52 5.53
N PHE A 117 -0.98 -16.46 6.02
CA PHE A 117 -1.25 -17.14 7.28
C PHE A 117 -1.22 -16.10 8.41
N LEU A 118 -2.24 -16.10 9.28
CA LEU A 118 -2.28 -15.21 10.43
C LEU A 118 -1.75 -15.97 11.65
N ASN A 119 -0.68 -15.47 12.26
CA ASN A 119 -0.01 -16.19 13.32
C ASN A 119 -0.93 -16.45 14.52
N PHE A 120 -1.82 -15.52 14.86
CA PHE A 120 -2.74 -15.70 15.98
C PHE A 120 -3.70 -16.88 15.80
N TRP A 121 -3.87 -17.43 14.58
CA TRP A 121 -4.66 -18.65 14.42
C TRP A 121 -4.09 -19.82 15.21
N THR A 122 -2.78 -19.85 15.49
CA THR A 122 -2.18 -20.91 16.32
C THR A 122 -2.63 -20.88 17.77
N GLU A 123 -3.17 -19.75 18.23
CA GLU A 123 -3.68 -19.57 19.59
C GLU A 123 -5.15 -20.02 19.73
N ASP A 124 -5.86 -20.28 18.62
CA ASP A 124 -7.22 -20.81 18.66
C ASP A 124 -7.18 -22.31 19.02
N CYS A 125 -7.97 -22.72 20.03
CA CYS A 125 -8.02 -24.11 20.48
C CYS A 125 -8.38 -25.10 19.36
N ARG A 126 -9.14 -24.66 18.35
CA ARG A 126 -9.55 -25.48 17.20
C ARG A 126 -8.47 -25.61 16.14
N PHE A 127 -7.38 -24.84 16.23
CA PHE A 127 -6.34 -24.82 15.20
C PHE A 127 -5.72 -26.19 14.96
N LEU A 128 -5.25 -26.83 16.04
CA LEU A 128 -4.63 -28.15 15.95
C LEU A 128 -5.62 -29.22 15.49
N GLU A 129 -6.88 -29.13 15.91
CA GLU A 129 -7.95 -30.03 15.47
C GLU A 129 -8.20 -29.92 13.96
N ILE A 130 -8.30 -28.68 13.45
CA ILE A 130 -8.47 -28.40 12.02
C ILE A 130 -7.28 -28.91 11.21
N VAL A 131 -6.05 -28.67 11.68
CA VAL A 131 -4.84 -29.15 11.02
C VAL A 131 -4.84 -30.67 10.95
N LYS A 132 -5.10 -31.34 12.09
CA LYS A 132 -5.17 -32.80 12.16
C LYS A 132 -6.22 -33.37 11.22
N GLN A 133 -7.43 -32.81 11.22
CA GLN A 133 -8.52 -33.22 10.34
C GLN A 133 -8.11 -33.19 8.85
N VAL A 134 -7.43 -32.13 8.40
CA VAL A 134 -6.95 -32.03 7.01
C VAL A 134 -5.76 -32.96 6.76
N TRP A 135 -4.93 -33.19 7.77
CA TRP A 135 -3.76 -34.07 7.66
C TRP A 135 -4.12 -35.56 7.64
N ASP A 136 -5.25 -35.95 8.21
CA ASP A 136 -5.74 -37.33 8.15
C ASP A 136 -6.52 -37.64 6.86
N MET A 137 -6.94 -36.61 6.10
CA MET A 137 -7.64 -36.80 4.83
C MET A 137 -6.75 -37.43 3.74
N PRO A 138 -7.25 -38.42 2.98
CA PRO A 138 -6.50 -39.01 1.88
C PRO A 138 -6.45 -38.05 0.67
N PHE A 139 -5.25 -37.86 0.12
CA PHE A 139 -5.04 -37.12 -1.12
C PHE A 139 -4.14 -37.93 -2.05
N SER A 140 -4.50 -38.00 -3.33
CA SER A 140 -3.70 -38.71 -4.34
C SER A 140 -2.71 -37.79 -5.05
N GLY A 141 -1.54 -38.32 -5.39
CA GLY A 141 -0.48 -37.64 -6.15
C GLY A 141 0.91 -37.92 -5.59
N SER A 142 1.92 -37.26 -6.16
CA SER A 142 3.27 -37.26 -5.58
C SER A 142 3.28 -36.59 -4.19
N PRO A 143 4.28 -36.85 -3.34
CA PRO A 143 4.35 -36.27 -2.00
C PRO A 143 4.18 -34.73 -1.96
N LEU A 144 4.79 -34.01 -2.91
CA LEU A 144 4.66 -32.55 -3.01
C LEU A 144 3.23 -32.12 -3.41
N VAL A 145 2.58 -32.86 -4.29
CA VAL A 145 1.19 -32.61 -4.69
C VAL A 145 0.24 -32.86 -3.53
N VAL A 146 0.49 -33.90 -2.73
CA VAL A 146 -0.28 -34.20 -1.51
C VAL A 146 -0.16 -33.07 -0.50
N ILE A 147 1.06 -32.60 -0.21
CA ILE A 147 1.29 -31.47 0.70
C ILE A 147 0.59 -30.21 0.19
N HIS A 148 0.74 -29.88 -1.10
CA HIS A 148 0.07 -28.72 -1.70
C HIS A 148 -1.45 -28.78 -1.56
N LYS A 149 -2.06 -29.95 -1.82
CA LYS A 149 -3.51 -30.15 -1.68
C LYS A 149 -3.96 -29.98 -0.23
N LYS A 150 -3.23 -30.55 0.74
CA LYS A 150 -3.50 -30.37 2.18
C LYS A 150 -3.44 -28.90 2.59
N LEU A 151 -2.38 -28.17 2.21
CA LEU A 151 -2.26 -26.74 2.49
C LEU A 151 -3.38 -25.91 1.83
N LYS A 152 -3.77 -26.27 0.60
CA LYS A 152 -4.87 -25.61 -0.12
C LYS A 152 -6.22 -25.82 0.56
N SER A 153 -6.49 -27.02 1.09
CA SER A 153 -7.71 -27.32 1.87
C SER A 153 -7.70 -26.60 3.22
N LEU A 154 -6.56 -26.62 3.91
CA LEU A 154 -6.39 -25.96 5.22
C LEU A 154 -6.68 -24.46 5.15
N LYS A 155 -6.23 -23.80 4.07
CA LYS A 155 -6.49 -22.37 3.82
C LYS A 155 -7.98 -21.99 3.90
N GLY A 156 -8.89 -22.84 3.43
CA GLY A 156 -10.33 -22.57 3.50
C GLY A 156 -10.85 -22.56 4.92
N LEU A 157 -10.48 -23.58 5.70
CA LEU A 157 -10.90 -23.74 7.09
C LEU A 157 -10.32 -22.65 8.00
N LEU A 158 -9.04 -22.30 7.82
CA LEU A 158 -8.40 -21.23 8.59
C LEU A 158 -9.05 -19.85 8.36
N ARG A 159 -9.57 -19.58 7.15
CA ARG A 159 -10.32 -18.35 6.90
C ARG A 159 -11.62 -18.28 7.71
N GLY A 160 -12.20 -19.42 8.07
CA GLY A 160 -13.40 -19.52 8.90
C GLY A 160 -13.16 -19.17 10.38
N LEU A 161 -11.91 -19.23 10.85
CA LEU A 161 -11.55 -18.83 12.23
C LEU A 161 -11.59 -17.31 12.45
N GLY A 162 -11.85 -16.53 11.39
CA GLY A 162 -11.91 -15.08 11.44
C GLY A 162 -10.61 -14.43 10.96
N THR A 163 -10.76 -13.29 10.28
CA THR A 163 -9.64 -12.56 9.64
C THR A 163 -9.46 -11.14 10.19
N ARG A 164 -10.35 -10.73 11.10
CA ARG A 164 -10.49 -9.35 11.61
C ARG A 164 -10.80 -9.36 13.11
N PRO A 165 -9.77 -9.53 13.96
CA PRO A 165 -9.94 -9.42 15.41
C PRO A 165 -10.35 -8.01 15.85
N ASP A 166 -10.04 -6.98 15.07
CA ASP A 166 -10.38 -5.56 15.29
C ASP A 166 -11.90 -5.33 15.40
N SER A 167 -12.69 -5.96 14.51
CA SER A 167 -14.15 -5.89 14.59
C SER A 167 -14.68 -6.55 15.86
N LYS A 168 -14.14 -7.73 16.22
CA LYS A 168 -14.53 -8.45 17.45
C LYS A 168 -14.21 -7.65 18.71
N VAL A 169 -13.03 -7.00 18.78
CA VAL A 169 -12.64 -6.14 19.92
C VAL A 169 -13.60 -4.97 20.06
N LYS A 170 -13.97 -4.31 18.94
CA LYS A 170 -14.90 -3.18 18.95
C LYS A 170 -16.27 -3.58 19.52
N ASP A 171 -16.81 -4.71 19.05
CA ASP A 171 -18.12 -5.19 19.47
C ASP A 171 -18.12 -5.60 20.96
N LEU A 172 -17.09 -6.32 21.40
CA LEU A 172 -16.94 -6.73 22.80
C LEU A 172 -16.75 -5.52 23.74
N ARG A 173 -15.98 -4.50 23.33
CA ARG A 173 -15.84 -3.25 24.09
C ARG A 173 -17.18 -2.51 24.21
N SER A 174 -17.97 -2.48 23.14
CA SER A 174 -19.31 -1.87 23.16
C SER A 174 -20.23 -2.61 24.12
N CYS A 175 -20.24 -3.95 24.07
CA CYS A 175 -21.04 -4.79 24.97
C CYS A 175 -20.63 -4.60 26.45
N LEU A 176 -19.32 -4.57 26.74
CA LEU A 176 -18.81 -4.31 28.09
C LEU A 176 -19.20 -2.91 28.58
N HIS A 177 -19.19 -1.91 27.70
CA HIS A 177 -19.64 -0.56 28.05
C HIS A 177 -21.12 -0.52 28.45
N SER A 178 -21.99 -1.22 27.72
CA SER A 178 -23.41 -1.34 28.05
C SER A 178 -23.63 -2.02 29.41
N VAL A 179 -22.87 -3.08 29.71
CA VAL A 179 -22.94 -3.76 31.02
C VAL A 179 -22.46 -2.86 32.15
N HIS A 180 -21.34 -2.14 31.97
CA HIS A 180 -20.87 -1.17 32.96
C HIS A 180 -21.90 -0.04 33.20
N HIS A 181 -22.61 0.40 32.15
CA HIS A 181 -23.67 1.40 32.28
C HIS A 181 -24.85 0.86 33.10
N ALA A 182 -25.29 -0.38 32.84
CA ALA A 182 -26.36 -1.04 33.60
C ALA A 182 -26.01 -1.21 35.10
N LEU A 183 -24.75 -1.60 35.40
CA LEU A 183 -24.25 -1.70 36.77
C LEU A 183 -24.23 -0.33 37.47
N LYS A 184 -23.80 0.74 36.78
CA LYS A 184 -23.83 2.11 37.32
C LYS A 184 -25.23 2.63 37.59
N SER A 185 -26.24 2.19 36.84
CA SER A 185 -27.65 2.52 37.09
C SER A 185 -28.29 1.76 38.25
N GLY A 186 -27.51 0.97 39.02
CA GLY A 186 -27.98 0.32 40.26
C GLY A 186 -28.46 -1.12 40.10
N VAL A 187 -28.23 -1.75 38.94
CA VAL A 187 -28.52 -3.18 38.74
C VAL A 187 -27.39 -4.01 39.34
N THR A 188 -27.60 -4.58 40.53
CA THR A 188 -26.66 -5.51 41.20
C THR A 188 -27.16 -6.96 41.16
N ASP A 189 -27.65 -7.39 40.00
CA ASP A 189 -27.98 -8.79 39.77
C ASP A 189 -26.67 -9.62 39.65
N PRO A 190 -26.51 -10.71 40.43
CA PRO A 190 -25.35 -11.61 40.33
C PRO A 190 -25.05 -12.10 38.91
N SER A 191 -26.07 -12.23 38.05
CA SER A 191 -25.91 -12.62 36.64
C SER A 191 -25.20 -11.55 35.79
N VAL A 192 -25.44 -10.27 36.07
CA VAL A 192 -24.81 -9.14 35.36
C VAL A 192 -23.33 -9.02 35.75
N VAL A 193 -23.01 -9.24 37.02
CA VAL A 193 -21.62 -9.27 37.52
C VAL A 193 -20.84 -10.46 36.92
N ALA A 194 -21.47 -11.63 36.84
CA ALA A 194 -20.87 -12.79 36.16
C ALA A 194 -20.61 -12.50 34.68
N LYS A 195 -21.57 -11.85 34.00
CA LYS A 195 -21.45 -11.48 32.60
C LYS A 195 -20.36 -10.44 32.34
N GLU A 196 -20.21 -9.47 33.24
CA GLU A 196 -19.11 -8.49 33.20
C GLU A 196 -17.74 -9.17 33.28
N LYS A 197 -17.58 -10.11 34.22
CA LYS A 197 -16.32 -10.87 34.40
C LYS A 197 -15.97 -11.70 33.17
N GLU A 198 -16.96 -12.35 32.56
CA GLU A 198 -16.80 -13.09 31.31
C GLU A 198 -16.36 -12.16 30.17
N LEU A 199 -17.09 -11.06 29.94
CA LEU A 199 -16.79 -10.09 28.88
C LEU A 199 -15.42 -9.45 29.03
N ARG A 200 -14.96 -9.15 30.25
CA ARG A 200 -13.59 -8.65 30.49
C ARG A 200 -12.52 -9.64 30.05
N THR A 201 -12.74 -10.91 30.33
CA THR A 201 -11.82 -11.98 29.91
C THR A 201 -11.79 -12.11 28.39
N GLU A 202 -12.97 -12.06 27.76
CA GLU A 202 -13.11 -12.14 26.30
C GLU A 202 -12.49 -10.93 25.58
N VAL A 203 -12.70 -9.71 26.09
CA VAL A 203 -12.05 -8.48 25.60
C VAL A 203 -10.54 -8.61 25.71
N GLY A 204 -10.02 -9.09 26.84
CA GLY A 204 -8.58 -9.28 27.04
C GLY A 204 -7.97 -10.25 26.02
N GLN A 205 -8.65 -11.36 25.72
CA GLN A 205 -8.22 -12.29 24.68
C GLN A 205 -8.29 -11.65 23.28
N ALA A 206 -9.37 -10.93 22.97
CA ALA A 206 -9.57 -10.31 21.67
C ALA A 206 -8.51 -9.22 21.38
N VAL A 207 -8.15 -8.41 22.39
CA VAL A 207 -7.12 -7.37 22.27
C VAL A 207 -5.75 -7.98 21.99
N ARG A 208 -5.39 -9.10 22.66
CA ARG A 208 -4.13 -9.81 22.36
C ARG A 208 -4.08 -10.33 20.92
N MET A 209 -5.19 -10.85 20.40
CA MET A 209 -5.27 -11.28 19.00
C MET A 209 -5.15 -10.11 18.02
N GLU A 210 -5.77 -8.97 18.35
CA GLU A 210 -5.66 -7.73 17.59
C GLU A 210 -4.21 -7.22 17.52
N GLU A 211 -3.54 -7.18 18.67
CA GLU A 211 -2.12 -6.80 18.74
C GLU A 211 -1.24 -7.73 17.90
N ALA A 212 -1.40 -9.05 18.03
CA ALA A 212 -0.66 -10.04 17.24
C ALA A 212 -0.90 -9.87 15.73
N PHE A 213 -2.14 -9.57 15.33
CA PHE A 213 -2.50 -9.30 13.94
C PHE A 213 -1.81 -8.04 13.39
N TYR A 214 -1.83 -6.94 14.13
CA TYR A 214 -1.17 -5.70 13.70
C TYR A 214 0.35 -5.84 13.70
N LYS A 215 0.94 -6.54 14.68
CA LYS A 215 2.36 -6.86 14.73
C LYS A 215 2.83 -7.62 13.49
N GLN A 216 2.06 -8.61 13.04
CA GLN A 216 2.39 -9.37 11.82
C GLN A 216 2.19 -8.56 10.52
N LYS A 217 1.27 -7.58 10.53
CA LYS A 217 0.99 -6.72 9.37
C LYS A 217 1.99 -5.60 9.21
N SER A 218 2.38 -4.95 10.31
CA SER A 218 3.30 -3.82 10.31
C SER A 218 4.71 -4.23 9.91
N ARG A 219 5.04 -5.54 9.97
CA ARG A 219 6.40 -6.08 9.76
C ARG A 219 7.44 -5.40 10.67
N ILE A 220 6.99 -4.77 11.77
CA ILE A 220 7.87 -4.07 12.69
C ILE A 220 8.65 -5.12 13.48
N GLN A 221 9.91 -5.32 13.09
CA GLN A 221 10.92 -6.01 13.90
C GLN A 221 11.52 -5.09 14.97
N TRP A 222 11.54 -3.78 14.71
CA TRP A 222 12.29 -2.77 15.47
C TRP A 222 11.79 -2.47 16.90
N LEU A 223 10.53 -2.78 17.23
CA LEU A 223 10.00 -2.61 18.60
C LEU A 223 10.66 -3.54 19.62
N LYS A 224 11.53 -4.48 19.19
CA LYS A 224 12.33 -5.31 20.09
C LYS A 224 13.67 -4.67 20.49
N GLU A 225 14.10 -3.62 19.82
CA GLU A 225 15.45 -3.03 19.98
C GLU A 225 15.44 -1.58 20.50
N GLY A 226 14.27 -0.99 20.75
CA GLY A 226 14.16 0.39 21.23
C GLY A 226 13.16 0.54 22.34
N ASP A 227 13.56 0.14 23.56
CA ASP A 227 13.14 0.71 24.85
C ASP A 227 13.83 0.00 26.05
N THR A 228 15.09 -0.42 25.87
CA THR A 228 16.01 -0.69 27.00
C THR A 228 17.14 0.33 26.96
N ASN A 229 16.79 1.59 27.19
CA ASN A 229 17.74 2.59 27.66
C ASN A 229 17.55 2.69 29.18
N THR A 230 18.44 2.02 29.92
CA THR A 230 18.96 2.53 31.19
C THR A 230 19.53 3.92 31.02
#